data_AF-A0A1F4DGK5-F1
#
_entry.id   AF-A0A1F4DGK5-F1
#
_cell.length_a   1.000
_cell.length_b   1.000
_cell.length_c   1.000
_cell.angle_alpha   90.00
_cell.angle_beta   90.00
_cell.angle_gamma   90.00
#
_symmetry.space_group_name_H-M   'P 1'
#
loop_
_entity.id
_entity.type
_entity.pdbx_description
1 polymer ?
#
loop_
_entity_poly.entity_id
_entity_poly.type
_entity_poly.pdbx_seq_one_letter_code
_entity_poly.pdbx_strand_id
1 'polypeptide(L)'
;MLFPLSALFWWFFEYLNRFVGNWHYVGIEDFGALEYTFFATLAFSTVLPAMVSTAEWLGTFGRLDTAFASWFPAGLPRPKLAAAFVLVITTLSLAALAVFRDYLFPLLWISPLLVIVSIQGLSGRTTVLAPLARGDWRGVVSYSVAALLCGFFWEMWNYGSLSHWEYTVAYVDRFRIFEMPLLGYAGYLPFGVECAAIAALVLDRE
;
A
#
# COMPACT_ATOMS: atom_id res chain seq x y z
N MET A 1 16.68 0.53 9.38
CA MET A 1 15.35 0.58 10.06
C MET A 1 14.18 0.17 9.15
N LEU A 2 14.30 0.20 7.81
CA LEU A 2 13.20 -0.16 6.90
C LEU A 2 12.75 -1.62 7.01
N PHE A 3 13.66 -2.59 7.16
CA PHE A 3 13.28 -4.02 7.21
C PHE A 3 12.34 -4.38 8.38
N PRO A 4 12.63 -4.03 9.65
CA PRO A 4 11.69 -4.30 10.74
C PRO A 4 10.36 -3.54 10.60
N LEU A 5 10.40 -2.29 10.12
CA LEU A 5 9.20 -1.50 9.87
C LEU A 5 8.33 -2.15 8.78
N SER A 6 8.95 -2.66 7.73
CA SER A 6 8.29 -3.36 6.63
C SER A 6 7.55 -4.61 7.10
N ALA A 7 8.19 -5.39 7.98
CA ALA A 7 7.55 -6.56 8.56
C ALA A 7 6.31 -6.18 9.38
N LEU A 8 6.43 -5.19 10.29
CA LEU A 8 5.30 -4.70 11.08
C LEU A 8 4.18 -4.14 10.20
N PHE A 9 4.55 -3.40 9.16
CA PHE A 9 3.64 -2.82 8.19
C PHE A 9 2.81 -3.88 7.47
N TRP A 10 3.45 -4.96 6.96
CA TRP A 10 2.69 -6.00 6.28
C TRP A 10 1.88 -6.88 7.24
N TRP A 11 2.39 -7.15 8.46
CA TRP A 11 1.60 -7.85 9.48
C TRP A 11 0.31 -7.12 9.85
N PHE A 12 0.28 -5.79 9.72
CA PHE A 12 -0.95 -5.02 9.86
C PHE A 12 -1.96 -5.32 8.73
N PHE A 13 -1.50 -5.47 7.48
CA PHE A 13 -2.35 -5.92 6.37
C PHE A 13 -2.85 -7.35 6.58
N GLU A 14 -2.01 -8.26 7.06
CA GLU A 14 -2.44 -9.62 7.46
C GLU A 14 -3.53 -9.58 8.53
N TYR A 15 -3.40 -8.70 9.53
CA TYR A 15 -4.44 -8.51 10.54
C TYR A 15 -5.76 -8.02 9.92
N LEU A 16 -5.73 -7.02 9.03
CA LEU A 16 -6.93 -6.54 8.35
C LEU A 16 -7.54 -7.62 7.46
N ASN A 17 -6.71 -8.42 6.79
CA ASN A 17 -7.15 -9.50 5.92
C ASN A 17 -7.91 -10.59 6.69
N ARG A 18 -7.70 -10.77 8.00
CA ARG A 18 -8.51 -11.70 8.81
C ARG A 18 -10.01 -11.35 8.82
N PHE A 19 -10.36 -10.09 8.57
CA PHE A 19 -11.76 -9.64 8.51
C PHE A 19 -12.36 -9.72 7.11
N VAL A 20 -11.51 -9.57 6.07
CA VAL A 20 -11.96 -9.44 4.68
C VAL A 20 -11.72 -10.69 3.86
N GLY A 21 -10.74 -11.51 4.23
CA GLY A 21 -10.32 -12.74 3.58
C GLY A 21 -10.11 -12.59 2.07
N ASN A 22 -9.43 -11.50 1.66
CA ASN A 22 -9.13 -11.20 0.26
C ASN A 22 -8.02 -12.09 -0.29
N TRP A 23 -7.10 -12.54 0.56
CA TRP A 23 -6.06 -13.51 0.20
C TRP A 23 -5.89 -14.56 1.28
N HIS A 24 -5.35 -15.72 0.91
CA HIS A 24 -4.97 -16.79 1.82
C HIS A 24 -3.76 -17.54 1.27
N TYR A 25 -3.01 -18.19 2.15
CA TYR A 25 -1.81 -18.93 1.79
C TYR A 25 -2.11 -20.42 1.61
N VAL A 26 -1.55 -21.01 0.57
CA VAL A 26 -1.63 -22.44 0.21
C VAL A 26 -0.23 -23.03 0.29
N GLY A 27 -0.12 -24.34 0.58
CA GLY A 27 1.19 -25.01 0.67
C GLY A 27 1.96 -24.65 1.94
N ILE A 28 1.23 -24.33 3.02
CA ILE A 28 1.76 -23.98 4.34
C ILE A 28 1.20 -24.88 5.45
N GLU A 29 0.52 -25.97 5.10
CA GLU A 29 -0.17 -26.87 6.03
C GLU A 29 0.80 -27.59 6.98
N ASP A 30 2.02 -27.84 6.50
CA ASP A 30 3.08 -28.50 7.27
C ASP A 30 3.84 -27.53 8.19
N PHE A 31 3.61 -26.21 8.07
CA PHE A 31 4.35 -25.22 8.83
C PHE A 31 3.82 -25.12 10.26
N GLY A 32 4.74 -25.19 11.24
CA GLY A 32 4.44 -24.79 12.61
C GLY A 32 4.20 -23.28 12.72
N ALA A 33 3.50 -22.83 13.77
CA ALA A 33 3.21 -21.40 13.96
C ALA A 33 4.48 -20.51 14.03
N LEU A 34 5.55 -21.00 14.66
CA LEU A 34 6.83 -20.30 14.73
C LEU A 34 7.53 -20.24 13.37
N GLU A 35 7.48 -21.34 12.62
CA GLU A 35 8.09 -21.45 11.30
C GLU A 35 7.39 -20.53 10.30
N TYR A 36 6.06 -20.57 10.26
CA TYR A 36 5.25 -19.64 9.48
C TYR A 36 5.59 -18.18 9.84
N THR A 37 5.59 -17.86 11.13
CA THR A 37 5.86 -16.48 11.58
C THR A 37 7.25 -16.02 11.15
N PHE A 38 8.27 -16.89 11.25
CA PHE A 38 9.63 -16.57 10.85
C PHE A 38 9.76 -16.31 9.34
N PHE A 39 9.29 -17.25 8.50
CA PHE A 39 9.39 -17.11 7.05
C PHE A 39 8.52 -15.98 6.51
N ALA A 40 7.29 -15.82 7.02
CA ALA A 40 6.41 -14.71 6.67
C ALA A 40 7.05 -13.36 7.05
N THR A 41 7.57 -13.23 8.28
CA THR A 41 8.25 -12.00 8.73
C THR A 41 9.47 -11.69 7.85
N LEU A 42 10.24 -12.70 7.45
CA LEU A 42 11.37 -12.52 6.55
C LEU A 42 10.91 -11.98 5.19
N ALA A 43 9.89 -12.60 4.58
CA ALA A 43 9.33 -12.12 3.32
C ALA A 43 8.78 -10.69 3.44
N PHE A 44 7.97 -10.43 4.46
CA PHE A 44 7.35 -9.13 4.75
C PHE A 44 8.36 -8.02 5.01
N SER A 45 9.55 -8.35 5.53
CA SER A 45 10.61 -7.38 5.79
C SER A 45 11.17 -6.73 4.51
N THR A 46 10.90 -7.31 3.33
CA THR A 46 11.47 -6.87 2.05
C THR A 46 10.60 -5.88 1.27
N VAL A 47 9.33 -5.70 1.66
CA VAL A 47 8.33 -4.88 0.96
C VAL A 47 8.77 -3.41 0.86
N LEU A 48 8.97 -2.72 1.98
CA LEU A 48 9.37 -1.30 1.97
C LEU A 48 10.75 -1.07 1.34
N PRO A 49 11.80 -1.88 1.63
CA PRO A 49 13.08 -1.75 0.92
C PRO A 49 12.93 -1.86 -0.60
N ALA A 50 12.22 -2.87 -1.11
CA ALA A 50 12.01 -3.05 -2.54
C ALA A 50 11.26 -1.85 -3.15
N MET A 51 10.23 -1.36 -2.45
CA MET A 51 9.43 -0.20 -2.86
C MET A 51 10.27 1.08 -2.95
N VAL A 52 11.02 1.41 -1.90
CA VAL A 52 11.85 2.63 -1.86
C VAL A 52 12.96 2.56 -2.92
N SER A 53 13.68 1.44 -3.01
CA SER A 53 14.75 1.28 -4.01
C SER A 53 14.23 1.36 -5.44
N THR A 54 13.04 0.80 -5.71
CA THR A 54 12.43 0.87 -7.05
C THR A 54 11.98 2.31 -7.36
N ALA A 55 11.40 3.02 -6.39
CA ALA A 55 11.01 4.42 -6.56
C ALA A 55 12.22 5.35 -6.79
N GLU A 56 13.32 5.13 -6.08
CA GLU A 56 14.58 5.85 -6.29
C GLU A 56 15.18 5.57 -7.67
N TRP A 57 15.20 4.29 -8.09
CA TRP A 57 15.62 3.90 -9.43
C TRP A 57 14.75 4.56 -10.51
N LEU A 58 13.43 4.59 -10.34
CA LEU A 58 12.51 5.30 -11.24
C LEU A 58 12.81 6.81 -11.31
N GLY A 59 13.23 7.41 -10.19
CA GLY A 59 13.66 8.81 -10.12
C GLY A 59 14.90 9.12 -10.97
N THR A 60 15.70 8.12 -11.36
CA THR A 60 16.86 8.33 -12.25
C THR A 60 16.45 8.60 -13.71
N PHE A 61 15.21 8.29 -14.10
CA PHE A 61 14.69 8.56 -15.44
C PHE A 61 14.11 9.97 -15.52
N GLY A 62 14.87 10.91 -16.10
CA GLY A 62 14.49 12.33 -16.21
C GLY A 62 13.13 12.60 -16.90
N ARG A 63 12.56 11.64 -17.66
CA ARG A 63 11.20 11.75 -18.22
C ARG A 63 10.10 11.73 -17.16
N LEU A 64 10.23 10.89 -16.14
CA LEU A 64 9.26 10.84 -15.03
C LEU A 64 9.38 12.08 -14.16
N ASP A 65 10.62 12.52 -13.91
CA ASP A 65 10.88 13.72 -13.14
C ASP A 65 10.27 14.97 -13.81
N THR A 66 10.51 15.17 -15.11
CA THR A 66 10.01 16.34 -15.84
C THR A 66 8.51 16.33 -16.09
N ALA A 67 7.91 15.17 -16.40
CA ALA A 67 6.49 15.09 -16.73
C ALA A 67 5.57 15.40 -15.55
N PHE A 68 6.02 15.10 -14.32
CA PHE A 68 5.18 15.16 -13.12
C PHE A 68 5.61 16.23 -12.10
N ALA A 69 6.67 17.00 -12.37
CA ALA A 69 7.12 18.08 -11.47
C ALA A 69 6.14 19.27 -11.39
N SER A 70 5.38 19.54 -12.46
CA SER A 70 4.51 20.70 -12.58
C SER A 70 3.20 20.38 -13.31
N TRP A 71 2.56 19.27 -12.95
CA TRP A 71 1.41 18.75 -13.71
C TRP A 71 0.13 19.58 -13.52
N PHE A 72 -0.59 19.39 -12.41
CA PHE A 72 -1.68 20.27 -12.02
C PHE A 72 -1.77 20.36 -10.50
N PRO A 73 -2.03 21.55 -9.92
CA PRO A 73 -2.13 21.71 -8.48
C PRO A 73 -3.39 21.01 -7.94
N ALA A 74 -3.20 20.11 -6.99
CA ALA A 74 -4.26 19.41 -6.26
C ALA A 74 -4.13 19.69 -4.76
N GLY A 75 -4.60 20.87 -4.36
CA GLY A 75 -4.68 21.30 -2.97
C GLY A 75 -6.12 21.36 -2.47
N LEU A 76 -6.32 21.06 -1.18
CA LEU A 76 -7.63 21.22 -0.54
C LEU A 76 -7.74 22.61 0.11
N PRO A 77 -8.84 23.36 -0.10
CA PRO A 77 -8.99 24.73 0.42
C PRO A 77 -9.12 24.78 1.96
N ARG A 78 -9.60 23.71 2.60
CA ARG A 78 -9.69 23.59 4.07
C ARG A 78 -9.04 22.28 4.55
N PRO A 79 -7.70 22.18 4.52
CA PRO A 79 -7.01 20.89 4.67
C PRO A 79 -7.27 20.23 6.03
N LYS A 80 -7.35 21.00 7.13
CA LYS A 80 -7.65 20.45 8.46
C LYS A 80 -9.08 19.93 8.58
N LEU A 81 -10.07 20.64 8.02
CA LEU A 81 -11.46 20.18 8.03
C LEU A 81 -11.63 18.93 7.18
N ALA A 82 -11.01 18.92 6.00
CA ALA A 82 -11.01 17.75 5.12
C ALA A 82 -10.33 16.55 5.80
N ALA A 83 -9.18 16.74 6.44
CA ALA A 83 -8.50 15.68 7.20
C ALA A 83 -9.37 15.14 8.35
N ALA A 84 -10.05 16.00 9.10
CA ALA A 84 -10.98 15.55 10.15
C ALA A 84 -12.13 14.71 9.57
N PHE A 85 -12.74 15.17 8.48
CA PHE A 85 -13.84 14.48 7.81
C PHE A 85 -13.42 13.13 7.23
N VAL A 86 -12.28 13.10 6.52
CA VAL A 86 -11.70 11.87 5.96
C VAL A 86 -11.35 10.88 7.06
N LEU A 87 -10.75 11.34 8.17
CA LEU A 87 -10.41 10.48 9.30
C LEU A 87 -11.66 9.81 9.88
N VAL A 88 -12.73 10.58 10.15
CA VAL A 88 -13.99 10.06 10.68
C VAL A 88 -14.59 9.02 9.75
N ILE A 89 -14.73 9.33 8.45
CA ILE A 89 -15.30 8.39 7.48
C ILE A 89 -14.45 7.13 7.36
N THR A 90 -13.13 7.28 7.30
CA THR A 90 -12.20 6.15 7.13
C THR A 90 -12.27 5.22 8.35
N THR A 91 -12.28 5.77 9.56
CA THR A 91 -12.41 4.99 10.80
C THR A 91 -13.76 4.27 10.87
N LEU A 92 -14.87 4.95 10.55
CA LEU A 92 -16.19 4.32 10.52
C LEU A 92 -16.27 3.20 9.47
N SER A 93 -15.65 3.40 8.31
CA SER A 93 -15.64 2.41 7.25
C SER A 93 -14.78 1.20 7.59
N LEU A 94 -13.64 1.41 8.27
CA LEU A 94 -12.83 0.32 8.82
C LEU A 94 -13.58 -0.48 9.89
N ALA A 95 -14.37 0.18 10.74
CA ALA A 95 -15.22 -0.52 11.71
C ALA A 95 -16.32 -1.35 11.03
N ALA A 96 -16.83 -0.88 9.90
CA ALA A 96 -17.85 -1.58 9.10
C ALA A 96 -17.28 -2.69 8.20
N LEU A 97 -15.95 -2.79 8.07
CA LEU A 97 -15.25 -3.68 7.14
C LEU A 97 -15.61 -5.15 7.36
N ALA A 98 -15.73 -5.58 8.61
CA ALA A 98 -16.07 -6.97 8.95
C ALA A 98 -17.52 -7.35 8.60
N VAL A 99 -18.43 -6.36 8.53
CA VAL A 99 -19.86 -6.59 8.23
C VAL A 99 -20.11 -6.57 6.72
N PHE A 100 -19.45 -5.66 5.99
CA PHE A 100 -19.65 -5.45 4.56
C PHE A 100 -18.39 -5.81 3.74
N ARG A 101 -17.76 -6.95 4.07
CA ARG A 101 -16.47 -7.35 3.48
C ARG A 101 -16.46 -7.34 1.95
N ASP A 102 -17.50 -7.85 1.31
CA ASP A 102 -17.56 -7.98 -0.16
C ASP A 102 -17.62 -6.63 -0.90
N TYR A 103 -17.95 -5.54 -0.20
CA TYR A 103 -18.06 -4.20 -0.78
C TYR A 103 -16.97 -3.26 -0.29
N LEU A 104 -16.57 -3.37 0.97
CA LEU A 104 -15.60 -2.48 1.61
C LEU A 104 -14.16 -2.99 1.51
N PHE A 105 -13.92 -4.16 0.91
CA PHE A 105 -12.58 -4.69 0.72
C PHE A 105 -11.57 -3.72 0.07
N PRO A 106 -11.93 -2.81 -0.86
CA PRO A 106 -10.95 -1.85 -1.41
C PRO A 106 -10.42 -0.89 -0.36
N LEU A 107 -11.20 -0.62 0.70
CA LEU A 107 -10.78 0.26 1.78
C LEU A 107 -9.64 -0.32 2.60
N LEU A 108 -9.45 -1.64 2.61
CA LEU A 108 -8.28 -2.26 3.24
C LEU A 108 -6.97 -1.68 2.66
N TRP A 109 -6.94 -1.35 1.36
CA TRP A 109 -5.76 -0.85 0.65
C TRP A 109 -5.60 0.68 0.65
N ILE A 110 -6.64 1.42 1.05
CA ILE A 110 -6.65 2.91 0.97
C ILE A 110 -6.74 3.53 2.36
N SER A 111 -7.46 2.89 3.27
CA SER A 111 -7.74 3.43 4.60
C SER A 111 -6.50 3.70 5.46
N PRO A 112 -5.43 2.87 5.47
CA PRO A 112 -4.32 3.15 6.36
C PRO A 112 -3.56 4.40 5.91
N LEU A 113 -3.32 4.56 4.60
CA LEU A 113 -2.85 5.83 4.02
C LEU A 113 -3.72 7.02 4.45
N LEU A 114 -5.05 6.94 4.28
CA LEU A 114 -5.97 8.03 4.63
C LEU A 114 -5.91 8.40 6.12
N VAL A 115 -5.81 7.41 7.01
CA VAL A 115 -5.63 7.62 8.45
C VAL A 115 -4.31 8.34 8.72
N ILE A 116 -3.21 7.86 8.13
CA ILE A 116 -1.87 8.41 8.31
C ILE A 116 -1.79 9.87 7.84
N VAL A 117 -2.27 10.18 6.63
CA VAL A 117 -2.23 11.55 6.11
C VAL A 117 -3.19 12.49 6.86
N SER A 118 -4.33 11.98 7.34
CA SER A 118 -5.28 12.78 8.10
C SER A 118 -4.72 13.15 9.48
N ILE A 119 -4.13 12.19 10.19
CA ILE A 119 -3.49 12.45 11.49
C ILE A 119 -2.33 13.44 11.34
N GLN A 120 -1.49 13.28 10.32
CA GLN A 120 -0.40 14.22 10.04
C GLN A 120 -0.93 15.62 9.74
N GLY A 121 -1.94 15.75 8.87
CA GLY A 121 -2.57 17.03 8.52
C GLY A 121 -3.22 17.74 9.70
N LEU A 122 -3.90 17.00 10.58
CA LEU A 122 -4.48 17.54 11.82
C LEU A 122 -3.41 17.98 12.82
N SER A 123 -2.31 17.25 12.86
CA SER A 123 -1.15 17.54 13.72
C SER A 123 -0.23 18.64 13.15
N GLY A 124 -0.54 19.18 11.97
CA GLY A 124 0.27 20.19 11.28
C GLY A 124 1.61 19.67 10.73
N ARG A 125 1.78 18.35 10.64
CA ARG A 125 2.95 17.72 10.01
C ARG A 125 2.79 17.73 8.49
N THR A 126 3.92 17.77 7.78
CA THR A 126 3.94 17.57 6.34
C THR A 126 3.46 16.16 5.99
N THR A 127 2.68 16.03 4.92
CA THR A 127 2.18 14.73 4.45
C THR A 127 2.85 14.37 3.13
N VAL A 128 2.86 13.08 2.78
CA VAL A 128 3.32 12.62 1.46
C VAL A 128 2.57 13.27 0.29
N LEU A 129 1.35 13.78 0.54
CA LEU A 129 0.51 14.45 -0.45
C LEU A 129 0.72 15.98 -0.50
N ALA A 130 1.51 16.56 0.42
CA ALA A 130 1.73 18.00 0.46
C ALA A 130 2.31 18.61 -0.84
N PRO A 131 3.23 17.95 -1.57
CA PRO A 131 3.73 18.45 -2.86
C PRO A 131 2.63 18.63 -3.93
N LEU A 132 1.54 17.85 -3.86
CA LEU A 132 0.43 17.92 -4.82
C LEU A 132 -0.21 19.31 -4.87
N ALA A 133 -0.23 20.04 -3.76
CA ALA A 133 -0.77 21.40 -3.71
C ALA A 133 -0.04 22.38 -4.66
N ARG A 134 1.21 22.08 -5.02
CA ARG A 134 2.03 22.84 -5.97
C ARG A 134 2.10 22.19 -7.37
N GLY A 135 1.40 21.07 -7.56
CA GLY A 135 1.42 20.31 -8.81
C GLY A 135 2.62 19.37 -8.97
N ASP A 136 3.37 19.11 -7.89
CA ASP A 136 4.45 18.13 -7.90
C ASP A 136 3.90 16.74 -7.55
N TRP A 137 3.71 15.92 -8.58
CA TRP A 137 3.17 14.56 -8.51
C TRP A 137 4.24 13.48 -8.51
N ARG A 138 5.53 13.84 -8.58
CA ARG A 138 6.63 12.89 -8.75
C ARG A 138 6.65 11.80 -7.68
N GLY A 139 6.48 12.18 -6.41
CA GLY A 139 6.43 11.23 -5.30
C GLY A 139 5.28 10.23 -5.44
N VAL A 140 4.06 10.72 -5.67
CA VAL A 140 2.88 9.85 -5.83
C VAL A 140 3.05 8.91 -7.02
N VAL A 141 3.42 9.45 -8.19
CA VAL A 141 3.54 8.64 -9.40
C VAL A 141 4.70 7.64 -9.31
N SER A 142 5.87 8.07 -8.83
CA SER A 142 7.03 7.18 -8.71
C SER A 142 6.74 5.99 -7.80
N TYR A 143 6.14 6.23 -6.63
CA TYR A 143 5.80 5.15 -5.71
C TYR A 143 4.64 4.29 -6.20
N SER A 144 3.63 4.84 -6.87
CA SER A 144 2.57 4.03 -7.48
C SER A 144 3.10 3.14 -8.60
N VAL A 145 4.02 3.63 -9.44
CA VAL A 145 4.66 2.83 -10.50
C VAL A 145 5.61 1.80 -9.88
N ALA A 146 6.38 2.16 -8.85
CA ALA A 146 7.19 1.21 -8.10
C ALA A 146 6.36 0.05 -7.56
N ALA A 147 5.18 0.35 -6.97
CA ALA A 147 4.29 -0.67 -6.45
C ALA A 147 3.73 -1.57 -7.54
N LEU A 148 3.40 -1.04 -8.72
CA LEU A 148 2.97 -1.86 -9.85
C LEU A 148 4.09 -2.77 -10.34
N LEU A 149 5.33 -2.28 -10.41
CA LEU A 149 6.49 -3.08 -10.84
C LEU A 149 6.81 -4.18 -9.82
N CYS A 150 6.93 -3.81 -8.54
CA CYS A 150 7.14 -4.77 -7.45
C CYS A 150 6.01 -5.79 -7.40
N GLY A 151 4.76 -5.33 -7.46
CA GLY A 151 3.55 -6.15 -7.49
C GLY A 151 3.57 -7.14 -8.65
N PHE A 152 3.90 -6.69 -9.86
CA PHE A 152 4.05 -7.58 -11.02
C PHE A 152 5.06 -8.70 -10.77
N PHE A 153 6.24 -8.39 -10.23
CA PHE A 153 7.25 -9.40 -9.94
C PHE A 153 6.88 -10.31 -8.76
N TRP A 154 6.23 -9.78 -7.73
CA TRP A 154 5.70 -10.59 -6.63
C TRP A 154 4.67 -11.60 -7.14
N GLU A 155 3.73 -11.17 -7.97
CA GLU A 155 2.75 -12.06 -8.60
C GLU A 155 3.41 -13.09 -9.52
N MET A 156 4.45 -12.70 -10.27
CA MET A 156 5.22 -13.60 -11.11
C MET A 156 5.95 -14.68 -10.30
N TRP A 157 6.54 -14.33 -9.16
CA TRP A 157 7.22 -15.29 -8.28
C TRP A 157 6.24 -16.12 -7.47
N ASN A 158 5.08 -15.57 -7.14
CA ASN A 158 4.01 -16.29 -6.46
C ASN A 158 3.44 -17.41 -7.35
N TYR A 159 3.27 -17.13 -8.64
CA TYR A 159 2.70 -18.08 -9.60
C TYR A 159 3.51 -19.37 -9.71
N GLY A 160 2.90 -20.49 -9.33
CA GLY A 160 3.52 -21.82 -9.38
C GLY A 160 4.57 -22.09 -8.30
N SER A 161 4.66 -21.22 -7.27
CA SER A 161 5.46 -21.51 -6.08
C SER A 161 4.85 -22.64 -5.25
N LEU A 162 5.68 -23.35 -4.48
CA LEU A 162 5.21 -24.42 -3.58
C LEU A 162 4.29 -23.87 -2.48
N SER A 163 4.69 -22.74 -1.90
CA SER A 163 3.89 -21.97 -0.97
C SER A 163 3.60 -20.62 -1.62
N HIS A 164 2.33 -20.29 -1.78
CA HIS A 164 1.88 -19.12 -2.52
C HIS A 164 0.62 -18.52 -1.87
N TRP A 165 0.30 -17.27 -2.22
CA TRP A 165 -0.98 -16.66 -1.87
C TRP A 165 -1.95 -16.74 -3.04
N GLU A 166 -3.22 -17.04 -2.74
CA GLU A 166 -4.32 -17.00 -3.69
C GLU A 166 -5.33 -15.93 -3.31
N TYR A 167 -5.88 -15.26 -4.32
CA TYR A 167 -6.85 -14.19 -4.14
C TYR A 167 -8.29 -14.70 -4.19
N THR A 168 -9.11 -14.19 -3.28
CA THR A 168 -10.57 -14.38 -3.25
C THR A 168 -11.21 -13.00 -3.14
N VAL A 169 -11.37 -12.32 -4.27
CA VAL A 169 -11.89 -10.95 -4.32
C VAL A 169 -13.30 -10.94 -4.89
N ALA A 170 -14.27 -10.49 -4.10
CA ALA A 170 -15.66 -10.44 -4.50
C ALA A 170 -15.87 -9.60 -5.76
N TYR A 171 -16.71 -10.10 -6.68
CA TYR A 171 -17.18 -9.45 -7.92
C TYR A 171 -16.14 -9.15 -9.01
N VAL A 172 -14.85 -9.06 -8.69
CA VAL A 172 -13.80 -8.60 -9.62
C VAL A 172 -12.78 -9.67 -9.98
N ASP A 173 -13.01 -10.93 -9.59
CA ASP A 173 -12.14 -12.06 -9.92
C ASP A 173 -12.25 -12.49 -11.40
N ARG A 174 -11.69 -11.67 -12.29
CA ARG A 174 -11.69 -11.84 -13.75
C ARG A 174 -10.36 -11.36 -14.34
N PHE A 175 -10.02 -11.91 -15.51
CA PHE A 175 -8.83 -11.54 -16.29
C PHE A 175 -7.55 -11.58 -15.45
N ARG A 176 -7.27 -12.74 -14.85
CA ARG A 176 -6.09 -12.89 -14.00
C ARG A 176 -4.80 -12.74 -14.80
N ILE A 177 -3.85 -12.01 -14.22
CA ILE A 177 -2.45 -12.02 -14.62
C ILE A 177 -1.75 -12.68 -13.43
N PHE A 178 -1.18 -13.87 -13.63
CA PHE A 178 -0.78 -14.75 -12.53
C PHE A 178 -1.98 -15.10 -11.63
N GLU A 179 -1.85 -15.00 -10.29
CA GLU A 179 -2.96 -15.26 -9.36
C GLU A 179 -3.88 -14.05 -9.15
N MET A 180 -3.43 -12.84 -9.50
CA MET A 180 -4.16 -11.61 -9.24
C MET A 180 -5.13 -11.25 -10.39
N PRO A 181 -6.41 -10.91 -10.09
CA PRO A 181 -7.31 -10.31 -11.07
C PRO A 181 -6.76 -8.97 -11.58
N LEU A 182 -6.98 -8.63 -12.86
CA LEU A 182 -6.47 -7.39 -13.44
C LEU A 182 -6.84 -6.13 -12.63
N LEU A 183 -8.07 -6.08 -12.11
CA LEU A 183 -8.53 -4.96 -11.27
C LEU A 183 -7.82 -4.92 -9.90
N GLY A 184 -7.31 -6.05 -9.41
CA GLY A 184 -6.51 -6.13 -8.20
C GLY A 184 -5.25 -5.26 -8.27
N TYR A 185 -4.62 -5.15 -9.44
CA TYR A 185 -3.43 -4.34 -9.62
C TYR A 185 -3.67 -2.84 -9.35
N ALA A 186 -4.91 -2.36 -9.44
CA ALA A 186 -5.24 -0.99 -9.06
C ALA A 186 -4.99 -0.71 -7.56
N GLY A 187 -4.99 -1.75 -6.72
CA GLY A 187 -4.64 -1.65 -5.29
C GLY A 187 -3.17 -1.28 -5.05
N TYR A 188 -2.26 -1.60 -5.97
CA TYR A 188 -0.85 -1.21 -5.86
C TYR A 188 -0.66 0.31 -5.95
N LEU A 189 -1.56 1.03 -6.65
CA LEU A 189 -1.47 2.48 -6.80
C LEU A 189 -1.51 3.23 -5.45
N PRO A 190 -2.57 3.09 -4.62
CA PRO A 190 -2.60 3.68 -3.29
C PRO A 190 -1.60 3.02 -2.34
N PHE A 191 -1.37 1.72 -2.46
CA PHE A 191 -0.40 1.00 -1.64
C PHE A 191 1.01 1.57 -1.77
N GLY A 192 1.44 1.93 -2.99
CA GLY A 192 2.74 2.58 -3.20
C GLY A 192 2.87 3.90 -2.45
N VAL A 193 1.82 4.75 -2.51
CA VAL A 193 1.79 6.03 -1.77
C VAL A 193 1.78 5.80 -0.26
N GLU A 194 1.13 4.73 0.20
CA GLU A 194 1.18 4.31 1.59
C GLU A 194 2.59 3.89 2.03
N CYS A 195 3.29 3.08 1.23
CA CYS A 195 4.69 2.73 1.48
C CYS A 195 5.57 3.96 1.59
N ALA A 196 5.36 4.98 0.75
CA ALA A 196 6.08 6.25 0.84
C ALA A 196 5.80 6.96 2.18
N ALA A 197 4.53 7.03 2.60
CA ALA A 197 4.15 7.64 3.87
C ALA A 197 4.76 6.92 5.08
N ILE A 198 4.85 5.58 5.04
CA ILE A 198 5.45 4.78 6.10
C ILE A 198 6.97 4.92 6.12
N ALA A 199 7.63 4.86 4.95
CA ALA A 199 9.08 5.02 4.83
C ALA A 199 9.54 6.40 5.35
N ALA A 200 8.78 7.47 5.02
CA ALA A 200 9.04 8.83 5.48
C ALA A 200 9.12 8.97 7.01
N LEU A 201 8.40 8.15 7.78
CA LEU A 201 8.44 8.17 9.26
C LEU A 201 9.85 7.92 9.84
N VAL A 202 10.71 7.28 9.06
CA VAL A 202 12.05 6.87 9.47
C VAL A 202 13.14 7.52 8.62
N LEU A 203 12.86 7.84 7.36
CA LEU A 203 13.82 8.49 6.46
C LEU A 203 13.89 10.01 6.68
N ASP A 204 12.79 10.69 7.02
CA ASP A 204 12.76 12.15 7.22
C ASP A 204 13.23 12.58 8.62
N ARG A 205 14.01 11.74 9.31
CA ARG A 205 14.50 11.98 10.69
C ARG A 205 15.87 12.69 10.76
N GLU A 206 16.30 13.33 9.68
CA GLU A 206 17.52 14.16 9.64
C GLU A 206 17.21 15.66 9.50
#